data_AF-A0AAQ4EHU9-F1
#
_entry.id   AF-A0AAQ4EHU9-F1
#
_cell.length_a   1.000
_cell.length_b   1.000
_cell.length_c   1.000
_cell.angle_alpha   90.00
_cell.angle_beta   90.00
_cell.angle_gamma   90.00
#
_symmetry.space_group_name_H-M   'P 1'
#
loop_
_entity.id
_entity.type
_entity.pdbx_description
1 polymer ?
#
loop_
_entity_poly.entity_id
_entity_poly.type
_entity_poly.pdbx_seq_one_letter_code
_entity_poly.pdbx_strand_id
1 'polypeptide(L)'
;MTQRFYFDDRAVFLMILTSFFTKCGANTEIRIDEEPTYFKYQDIYQAFKTITELKDFYWLYGFNFNSTHTLGKTCVYFQIERLSEESMNYSSRFIKEGKKETIPYTGTFFSSEPQNYYGELKRAKFNALHAEIRGAEGIWPMDYKLIFSDYKKCSVFRVLAINKGSCDQFSLS
;
A
#
# COMPACT_ATOMS: atom_id res chain seq x y z
N MET A 1 -46.98 39.75 -1.01
CA MET A 1 -47.94 38.64 -1.17
C MET A 1 -47.24 37.40 -0.65
N THR A 2 -47.64 36.97 0.55
CA THR A 2 -46.90 36.04 1.41
C THR A 2 -47.57 34.67 1.30
N GLN A 3 -46.87 33.64 0.84
CA GLN A 3 -47.33 32.25 0.99
C GLN A 3 -46.71 31.66 2.26
N ARG A 4 -47.58 31.41 3.24
CA ARG A 4 -47.31 30.57 4.41
C ARG A 4 -47.32 29.11 3.95
N PHE A 5 -46.21 28.40 4.16
CA PHE A 5 -46.24 26.95 4.26
C PHE A 5 -46.27 26.58 5.74
N TYR A 6 -47.39 25.99 6.17
CA TYR A 6 -47.54 25.32 7.45
C TYR A 6 -46.64 24.08 7.43
N PHE A 7 -45.70 24.00 8.36
CA PHE A 7 -44.89 22.80 8.59
C PHE A 7 -45.34 22.19 9.91
N ASP A 8 -45.76 20.92 9.83
CA ASP A 8 -46.34 20.08 10.88
C ASP A 8 -45.29 19.74 11.96
N ASP A 9 -45.72 19.73 13.22
CA ASP A 9 -44.92 19.78 14.47
C ASP A 9 -44.29 18.44 14.88
N ARG A 10 -43.69 17.69 13.93
CA ARG A 10 -42.96 16.44 14.26
C ARG A 10 -41.76 16.17 13.36
N ALA A 11 -40.65 16.86 13.58
CA ALA A 11 -39.27 16.34 13.44
C ALA A 11 -38.24 17.47 13.59
N VAL A 12 -38.04 17.93 14.82
CA VAL A 12 -36.80 18.63 15.18
C VAL A 12 -35.72 17.57 15.35
N PHE A 13 -34.67 17.61 14.52
CA PHE A 13 -33.26 17.30 14.80
C PHE A 13 -32.54 17.12 13.44
N LEU A 14 -31.97 18.18 12.88
CA LEU A 14 -30.55 18.54 12.98
C LEU A 14 -29.61 17.42 12.45
N MET A 15 -28.96 17.63 11.30
CA MET A 15 -27.50 17.85 11.28
C MET A 15 -26.97 18.13 9.87
N ILE A 16 -26.19 19.20 9.83
CA ILE A 16 -25.38 19.70 8.73
C ILE A 16 -24.28 18.68 8.42
N LEU A 17 -24.31 18.06 7.24
CA LEU A 17 -23.19 17.27 6.71
C LEU A 17 -22.14 18.22 6.13
N THR A 18 -21.40 18.90 7.02
CA THR A 18 -20.14 19.55 6.67
C THR A 18 -19.09 18.49 6.40
N SER A 19 -18.71 18.38 5.13
CA SER A 19 -17.34 18.18 4.64
C SER A 19 -16.35 17.56 5.63
N PHE A 20 -16.40 16.23 5.81
CA PHE A 20 -15.26 15.48 6.33
C PHE A 20 -14.18 15.39 5.25
N PHE A 21 -13.45 16.50 5.02
CA PHE A 21 -12.08 16.39 4.54
C PHE A 21 -11.27 15.87 5.73
N THR A 22 -11.13 14.56 5.81
CA THR A 22 -10.23 13.88 6.74
C THR A 22 -8.82 14.34 6.43
N LYS A 23 -8.36 15.40 7.11
CA LYS A 23 -6.93 15.60 7.36
C LYS A 23 -6.44 14.27 7.94
N CYS A 24 -5.44 13.63 7.30
CA CYS A 24 -4.71 12.52 7.91
C CYS A 24 -4.02 13.13 9.14
N GLY A 25 -4.72 13.15 10.27
CA GLY A 25 -4.27 13.75 11.51
C GLY A 25 -3.05 13.00 12.00
N ALA A 26 -2.03 13.74 12.40
CA ALA A 26 -0.95 13.21 13.23
C ALA A 26 -1.54 12.83 14.59
N ASN A 27 -2.16 11.66 14.68
CA ASN A 27 -2.46 11.05 15.96
C ASN A 27 -1.14 10.52 16.53
N THR A 28 -0.92 10.75 17.82
CA THR A 28 0.18 10.26 18.66
C THR A 28 0.18 8.72 18.83
N GLU A 29 -0.50 8.00 17.94
CA GLU A 29 -0.54 6.55 17.93
C GLU A 29 0.65 6.00 17.15
N ILE A 30 1.42 5.12 17.78
CA ILE A 30 2.47 4.36 17.09
C ILE A 30 1.77 3.47 16.06
N ARG A 31 2.08 3.68 14.78
CA ARG A 31 1.49 2.91 13.68
C ARG A 31 1.96 1.45 13.77
N ILE A 32 1.13 0.51 13.32
CA ILE A 32 1.47 -0.93 13.29
C ILE A 32 2.83 -1.18 12.61
N ASP A 33 3.12 -0.44 11.54
CA ASP A 33 4.38 -0.57 10.81
C ASP A 33 5.60 0.07 11.51
N GLU A 34 5.41 0.74 12.65
CA GLU A 34 6.44 1.35 13.50
C GLU A 34 6.53 0.69 14.89
N GLU A 35 5.51 -0.05 15.29
CA GLU A 35 5.42 -0.74 16.57
C GLU A 35 6.33 -2.00 16.61
N PRO A 36 7.32 -2.08 17.53
CA PRO A 36 8.31 -3.17 17.59
C PRO A 36 7.69 -4.56 17.68
N THR A 37 6.56 -4.71 18.36
CA THR A 37 5.88 -6.00 18.51
C THR A 37 5.38 -6.60 17.19
N TYR A 38 5.23 -5.78 16.13
CA TYR A 38 4.83 -6.21 14.79
C TYR A 38 6.00 -6.48 13.84
N PHE A 39 7.25 -6.22 14.23
CA PHE A 39 8.42 -6.39 13.33
C PHE A 39 8.57 -7.83 12.85
N LYS A 40 8.13 -8.80 13.65
CA LYS A 40 8.08 -10.22 13.30
C LYS A 40 7.14 -10.55 12.12
N TYR A 41 6.28 -9.62 11.71
CA TYR A 41 5.37 -9.75 10.56
C TYR A 41 5.81 -8.89 9.37
N GLN A 42 7.01 -8.30 9.43
CA GLN A 42 7.49 -7.29 8.50
C GLN A 42 8.79 -7.70 7.78
N ASP A 43 9.21 -8.97 7.86
CA ASP A 43 10.22 -9.54 6.98
C ASP A 43 9.68 -9.65 5.54
N ILE A 44 10.14 -8.76 4.67
CA ILE A 44 9.65 -8.67 3.29
C ILE A 44 10.11 -9.83 2.42
N TYR A 45 11.33 -10.34 2.66
CA TYR A 45 11.83 -11.51 1.93
C TYR A 45 10.97 -12.73 2.25
N GLN A 46 10.66 -12.96 3.53
CA GLN A 46 9.80 -14.07 3.93
C GLN A 46 8.39 -13.97 3.34
N ALA A 47 7.81 -12.76 3.25
CA ALA A 47 6.50 -12.52 2.63
C ALA A 47 6.43 -12.94 1.15
N PHE A 48 7.53 -12.77 0.41
CA PHE A 48 7.63 -13.15 -1.00
C PHE A 48 8.12 -14.59 -1.20
N LYS A 49 8.94 -15.10 -0.28
CA LYS A 49 9.49 -16.45 -0.32
C LYS A 49 8.40 -17.51 -0.33
N THR A 50 7.43 -17.43 0.60
CA THR A 50 6.34 -18.41 0.67
C THR A 50 5.58 -18.50 -0.66
N ILE A 51 5.20 -17.36 -1.25
CA ILE A 51 4.48 -17.31 -2.53
C ILE A 51 5.33 -17.91 -3.67
N THR A 52 6.62 -17.58 -3.69
CA THR A 52 7.54 -18.10 -4.72
C THR A 52 7.71 -19.63 -4.60
N GLU A 53 7.83 -20.17 -3.39
CA GLU A 53 7.93 -21.61 -3.13
C GLU A 53 6.66 -22.36 -3.52
N LEU A 54 5.50 -21.74 -3.30
CA LEU A 54 4.20 -22.25 -3.74
C LEU A 54 3.95 -22.11 -5.24
N LYS A 55 4.84 -21.42 -5.98
CA LYS A 55 4.67 -21.06 -7.40
C LYS A 55 3.38 -20.30 -7.66
N ASP A 56 2.97 -19.49 -6.68
CA ASP A 56 1.76 -18.68 -6.73
C ASP A 56 2.08 -17.23 -7.12
N PHE A 57 1.07 -16.37 -7.13
CA PHE A 57 1.20 -14.97 -7.48
C PHE A 57 0.28 -14.11 -6.61
N TYR A 58 0.65 -12.84 -6.45
CA TYR A 58 -0.13 -11.92 -5.62
C TYR A 58 -1.12 -11.13 -6.47
N TRP A 59 -2.40 -11.14 -6.11
CA TRP A 59 -3.39 -10.22 -6.67
C TRP A 59 -3.36 -8.89 -5.92
N LEU A 60 -3.49 -7.79 -6.66
CA LEU A 60 -3.83 -6.52 -6.04
C LEU A 60 -5.32 -6.56 -5.65
N TYR A 61 -5.60 -6.83 -4.37
CA TYR A 61 -6.96 -6.97 -3.86
C TYR A 61 -7.67 -5.62 -3.72
N GLY A 62 -6.94 -4.61 -3.22
CA GLY A 62 -7.47 -3.27 -3.04
C GLY A 62 -6.39 -2.27 -2.64
N PHE A 63 -6.65 -0.99 -2.93
CA PHE A 63 -5.78 0.13 -2.59
C PHE A 63 -6.62 1.36 -2.26
N ASN A 64 -6.11 2.26 -1.41
CA ASN A 64 -6.87 3.40 -0.87
C ASN A 64 -6.42 4.76 -1.42
N PHE A 65 -5.74 4.78 -2.58
CA PHE A 65 -5.13 5.98 -3.15
C PHE A 65 -5.44 6.15 -4.63
N ASN A 66 -5.50 7.39 -5.10
CA ASN A 66 -5.66 7.63 -6.53
C ASN A 66 -4.29 7.67 -7.19
N SER A 67 -4.04 6.76 -8.14
CA SER A 67 -2.79 6.68 -8.87
C SER A 67 -3.04 6.65 -10.36
N THR A 68 -2.36 7.55 -11.08
CA THR A 68 -2.31 7.51 -12.54
C THR A 68 -1.75 6.17 -13.04
N HIS A 69 -0.97 5.45 -12.22
CA HIS A 69 -0.43 4.14 -12.54
C HIS A 69 -1.46 3.03 -12.51
N THR A 70 -2.56 3.15 -11.77
CA THR A 70 -3.62 2.13 -11.71
C THR A 70 -4.85 2.52 -12.55
N LEU A 71 -4.89 3.74 -13.07
CA LEU A 71 -6.00 4.24 -13.87
C LEU A 71 -6.25 3.36 -15.11
N GLY A 72 -7.48 2.85 -15.21
CA GLY A 72 -7.92 1.98 -16.32
C GLY A 72 -7.33 0.57 -16.31
N LYS A 73 -6.55 0.20 -15.28
CA LYS A 73 -6.03 -1.17 -15.11
C LYS A 73 -7.00 -2.00 -14.30
N THR A 74 -7.24 -3.22 -14.74
CA THR A 74 -8.04 -4.24 -14.04
C THR A 74 -7.26 -5.54 -13.96
N CYS A 75 -7.67 -6.44 -13.06
CA CYS A 75 -7.04 -7.75 -12.88
C CYS A 75 -5.51 -7.64 -12.70
N VAL A 76 -5.07 -6.73 -11.82
CA VAL A 76 -3.65 -6.50 -11.57
C VAL A 76 -3.12 -7.61 -10.66
N TYR A 77 -2.07 -8.29 -11.09
CA TYR A 77 -1.35 -9.26 -10.26
C TYR A 77 0.16 -9.17 -10.49
N PHE A 78 0.91 -9.64 -9.50
CA PHE A 78 2.36 -9.59 -9.46
C PHE A 78 2.91 -11.01 -9.50
N GLN A 79 3.79 -11.26 -10.46
CA GLN A 79 4.47 -12.53 -10.61
C GLN A 79 5.95 -12.33 -10.28
N ILE A 80 6.46 -13.09 -9.30
CA ILE A 80 7.85 -13.04 -8.89
C ILE A 80 8.66 -13.94 -9.82
N GLU A 81 9.74 -13.40 -10.39
CA GLU A 81 10.60 -14.06 -11.37
C GLU A 81 11.89 -14.57 -10.72
N ARG A 82 12.49 -13.73 -9.85
CA ARG A 82 13.67 -14.06 -9.05
C ARG A 82 13.54 -13.40 -7.70
N LEU A 83 13.97 -14.09 -6.66
CA LEU A 83 13.96 -13.60 -5.29
C LEU A 83 15.28 -13.94 -4.61
N SER A 84 15.84 -12.97 -3.90
CA SER A 84 17.00 -13.09 -3.02
C SER A 84 16.72 -12.37 -1.71
N GLU A 85 17.58 -12.53 -0.71
CA GLU A 85 17.39 -11.89 0.60
C GLU A 85 17.39 -10.35 0.53
N GLU A 86 17.97 -9.76 -0.51
CA GLU A 86 18.16 -8.32 -0.65
C GLU A 86 17.35 -7.71 -1.81
N SER A 87 16.79 -8.53 -2.70
CA SER A 87 16.13 -8.02 -3.91
C SER A 87 15.19 -9.03 -4.55
N MET A 88 14.32 -8.54 -5.42
CA MET A 88 13.49 -9.36 -6.29
C MET A 88 13.32 -8.77 -7.68
N ASN A 89 13.17 -9.65 -8.66
CA ASN A 89 12.68 -9.33 -9.99
C ASN A 89 11.25 -9.82 -10.09
N TYR A 90 10.35 -8.96 -10.52
CA TYR A 90 8.93 -9.30 -10.64
C TYR A 90 8.29 -8.56 -11.80
N SER A 91 7.14 -9.04 -12.26
CA SER A 91 6.35 -8.41 -13.30
C SER A 91 4.96 -8.10 -12.78
N SER A 92 4.47 -6.88 -13.05
CA SER A 92 3.05 -6.54 -12.89
C SER A 92 2.33 -6.86 -14.20
N ARG A 93 1.30 -7.70 -14.12
CA ARG A 93 0.44 -8.08 -15.24
C ARG A 93 -0.95 -7.55 -14.98
N PHE A 94 -1.58 -7.00 -16.00
CA PHE A 94 -2.90 -6.37 -15.88
C PHE A 94 -3.62 -6.33 -17.23
N ILE A 95 -4.90 -5.98 -17.18
CA ILE A 95 -5.72 -5.71 -18.36
C ILE A 95 -6.00 -4.21 -18.42
N LYS A 96 -5.68 -3.59 -19.56
CA LYS A 96 -5.99 -2.19 -19.85
C LYS A 96 -6.63 -2.12 -21.25
N GLU A 97 -7.77 -1.45 -21.36
CA GLU A 97 -8.50 -1.32 -22.64
C GLU A 97 -8.74 -2.66 -23.35
N GLY A 98 -9.02 -3.72 -22.57
CA GLY A 98 -9.24 -5.08 -23.08
C GLY A 98 -7.97 -5.85 -23.48
N LYS A 99 -6.77 -5.24 -23.38
CA LYS A 99 -5.50 -5.87 -23.72
C LYS A 99 -4.74 -6.29 -22.47
N LYS A 100 -4.10 -7.45 -22.53
CA LYS A 100 -3.17 -7.93 -21.50
C LYS A 100 -1.84 -7.23 -21.67
N GLU A 101 -1.37 -6.56 -20.64
CA GLU A 101 -0.09 -5.87 -20.60
C GLU A 101 0.79 -6.42 -19.47
N THR A 102 2.09 -6.16 -19.57
CA THR A 102 3.08 -6.59 -18.58
C THR A 102 4.16 -5.54 -18.44
N ILE A 103 4.49 -5.16 -17.21
CA ILE A 103 5.58 -4.24 -16.90
C ILE A 103 6.56 -4.98 -15.99
N PRO A 104 7.83 -5.14 -16.40
CA PRO A 104 8.87 -5.75 -15.57
C PRO A 104 9.46 -4.73 -14.60
N TYR A 105 9.68 -5.17 -13.37
CA TYR A 105 10.25 -4.39 -12.29
C TYR A 105 11.49 -5.08 -11.70
N THR A 106 12.36 -4.26 -11.15
CA THR A 106 13.43 -4.64 -10.23
C THR A 106 13.11 -4.04 -8.87
N GLY A 107 13.26 -4.83 -7.83
CA GLY A 107 12.95 -4.48 -6.46
C GLY A 107 14.15 -4.64 -5.55
N THR A 108 14.54 -3.59 -4.85
CA THR A 108 15.63 -3.63 -3.86
C THR A 108 15.06 -3.50 -2.46
N PHE A 109 15.40 -4.43 -1.57
CA PHE A 109 14.92 -4.43 -0.20
C PHE A 109 15.77 -3.54 0.69
N PHE A 110 15.12 -2.84 1.62
CA PHE A 110 15.80 -1.99 2.60
C PHE A 110 15.04 -1.93 3.93
N SER A 111 15.72 -1.43 4.97
CA SER A 111 15.11 -1.19 6.28
C SER A 111 14.69 0.26 6.39
N SER A 112 13.41 0.50 6.70
CA SER A 112 12.95 1.84 7.07
C SER A 112 13.12 2.05 8.57
N GLU A 113 13.74 3.15 8.98
CA GLU A 113 13.86 3.49 10.40
C GLU A 113 12.48 3.84 11.01
N PRO A 114 12.18 3.40 12.26
CA PRO A 114 10.96 3.81 12.96
C PRO A 114 11.04 5.31 13.29
N GLN A 115 10.04 6.10 12.91
CA GLN A 115 10.07 7.57 13.09
C GLN A 115 9.92 8.02 14.57
N ASN A 116 9.38 7.16 15.43
CA ASN A 116 8.92 7.52 16.77
C ASN A 116 9.69 6.85 17.93
N TYR A 117 10.88 6.29 17.67
CA TYR A 117 11.66 5.60 18.70
C TYR A 117 12.95 6.36 19.04
N TYR A 118 13.03 6.90 20.26
CA TYR A 118 14.25 7.50 20.82
C TYR A 118 15.17 6.37 21.33
N GLY A 119 15.84 5.67 20.41
CA GLY A 119 16.82 4.63 20.71
C GLY A 119 17.33 3.92 19.45
N GLU A 120 18.39 3.12 19.56
CA GLU A 120 18.91 2.28 18.45
C GLU A 120 18.00 1.08 18.17
N LEU A 121 16.72 1.30 17.87
CA LEU A 121 15.81 0.22 17.53
C LEU A 121 16.00 -0.15 16.05
N LYS A 122 17.04 -0.95 15.79
CA LYS A 122 17.34 -1.46 14.44
C LYS A 122 16.48 -2.67 14.11
N ARG A 123 15.90 -2.66 12.92
CA ARG A 123 15.24 -3.85 12.36
C ARG A 123 16.30 -4.86 11.96
N ALA A 124 16.14 -6.10 12.39
CA ALA A 124 17.02 -7.20 11.99
C ALA A 124 16.79 -7.65 10.54
N LYS A 125 15.63 -7.32 9.96
CA LYS A 125 15.18 -7.74 8.63
C LYS A 125 14.69 -6.54 7.83
N PHE A 126 14.89 -6.59 6.51
CA PHE A 126 14.32 -5.60 5.61
C PHE A 126 12.80 -5.68 5.62
N ASN A 127 12.17 -4.50 5.57
CA ASN A 127 10.72 -4.35 5.66
C ASN A 127 10.15 -3.46 4.57
N ALA A 128 11.01 -2.94 3.68
CA ALA A 128 10.63 -2.04 2.62
C ALA A 128 11.26 -2.49 1.29
N LEU A 129 10.68 -2.01 0.21
CA LEU A 129 10.99 -2.33 -1.17
C LEU A 129 11.03 -1.04 -1.98
N HIS A 130 12.16 -0.80 -2.64
CA HIS A 130 12.31 0.21 -3.67
C HIS A 130 12.09 -0.47 -5.03
N ALA A 131 11.06 -0.07 -5.76
CA ALA A 131 10.69 -0.66 -7.03
C ALA A 131 10.95 0.29 -8.20
N GLU A 132 11.62 -0.22 -9.24
CA GLU A 132 11.92 0.50 -10.47
C GLU A 132 11.55 -0.34 -11.70
N ILE A 133 11.19 0.33 -12.80
CA ILE A 133 10.93 -0.36 -14.06
C ILE A 133 12.27 -0.83 -14.64
N ARG A 134 12.35 -2.13 -14.99
CA ARG A 134 13.58 -2.72 -15.50
C ARG A 134 13.93 -2.14 -16.88
N GLY A 135 15.14 -1.59 -17.03
CA GLY A 135 15.59 -0.93 -18.26
C GLY A 135 15.05 0.49 -18.44
N ALA A 136 14.47 1.06 -17.38
CA ALA A 136 13.96 2.42 -17.31
C ALA A 136 14.16 2.97 -15.88
N GLU A 137 15.37 2.78 -15.34
CA GLU A 137 15.73 3.16 -13.97
C GLU A 137 15.50 4.67 -13.73
N GLY A 138 15.03 5.03 -12.53
CA GLY A 138 14.62 6.40 -12.20
C GLY A 138 13.32 6.89 -12.85
N ILE A 139 12.72 6.13 -13.77
CA ILE A 139 11.42 6.44 -14.35
C ILE A 139 10.33 5.88 -13.43
N TRP A 140 9.76 6.76 -12.60
CA TRP A 140 8.69 6.45 -11.62
C TRP A 140 9.08 5.41 -10.56
N PRO A 141 10.14 5.66 -9.76
CA PRO A 141 10.47 4.81 -8.63
C PRO A 141 9.33 4.82 -7.59
N MET A 142 9.08 3.68 -6.97
CA MET A 142 8.08 3.55 -5.91
C MET A 142 8.65 2.87 -4.69
N ASP A 143 8.49 3.53 -3.53
CA ASP A 143 8.86 2.96 -2.25
C ASP A 143 7.64 2.38 -1.54
N TYR A 144 7.75 1.11 -1.16
CA TYR A 144 6.74 0.36 -0.46
C TYR A 144 7.27 -0.10 0.89
N LYS A 145 6.46 0.01 1.94
CA LYS A 145 6.74 -0.54 3.26
C LYS A 145 5.75 -1.65 3.57
N LEU A 146 6.24 -2.83 3.91
CA LEU A 146 5.40 -3.91 4.42
C LEU A 146 4.88 -3.51 5.80
N ILE A 147 3.56 -3.38 5.92
CA ILE A 147 2.88 -3.13 7.21
C ILE A 147 2.71 -4.45 7.96
N PHE A 148 2.26 -5.48 7.25
CA PHE A 148 1.93 -6.78 7.81
C PHE A 148 1.94 -7.85 6.72
N SER A 149 2.46 -9.03 7.03
CA SER A 149 2.24 -10.25 6.25
C SER A 149 1.89 -11.40 7.18
N ASP A 150 0.96 -12.24 6.75
CA ASP A 150 0.68 -13.52 7.41
C ASP A 150 1.66 -14.62 7.00
N TYR A 151 2.59 -14.31 6.07
CA TYR A 151 3.56 -15.22 5.45
C TYR A 151 2.95 -16.44 4.77
N LYS A 152 1.67 -16.37 4.41
CA LYS A 152 0.94 -17.45 3.75
C LYS A 152 0.29 -16.97 2.47
N LYS A 153 -0.56 -15.94 2.55
CA LYS A 153 -1.39 -15.48 1.43
C LYS A 153 -1.58 -13.98 1.38
N CYS A 154 -1.53 -13.28 2.51
CA CYS A 154 -1.90 -11.87 2.57
C CYS A 154 -0.73 -11.02 3.02
N SER A 155 -0.47 -9.95 2.27
CA SER A 155 0.53 -8.95 2.60
C SER A 155 -0.02 -7.55 2.36
N VAL A 156 0.08 -6.68 3.35
CA VAL A 156 -0.40 -5.29 3.30
C VAL A 156 0.78 -4.36 3.23
N PHE A 157 0.80 -3.52 2.20
CA PHE A 157 1.86 -2.57 1.93
C PHE A 157 1.35 -1.14 2.04
N ARG A 158 2.23 -0.25 2.49
CA ARG A 158 2.06 1.19 2.44
C ARG A 158 2.96 1.76 1.36
N VAL A 159 2.43 2.68 0.57
CA VAL A 159 3.24 3.43 -0.39
C VAL A 159 3.79 4.67 0.31
N LEU A 160 5.11 4.85 0.29
CA LEU A 160 5.79 5.91 1.03
C LEU A 160 5.86 7.23 0.24
N ALA A 161 5.81 7.17 -1.09
CA ALA A 161 5.90 8.34 -1.95
C ALA A 161 5.17 8.13 -3.29
N ILE A 162 3.92 8.58 -3.40
CA ILE A 162 3.29 8.88 -4.70
C ILE A 162 3.08 10.39 -4.85
N ASN A 163 2.76 11.09 -3.76
CA ASN A 163 2.81 12.54 -3.60
C ASN A 163 3.04 12.87 -2.11
N LYS A 164 3.78 13.95 -1.78
CA LYS A 164 4.01 14.34 -0.37
C LYS A 164 2.68 14.51 0.38
N GLY A 165 2.39 13.64 1.34
CA GLY A 165 1.28 13.79 2.30
C GLY A 165 0.09 12.84 2.15
N SER A 166 0.15 11.83 1.28
CA SER A 166 -0.94 10.85 1.12
C SER A 166 -0.70 9.56 1.93
N CYS A 167 -1.74 9.08 2.62
CA CYS A 167 -1.72 7.90 3.50
C CYS A 167 -2.07 6.63 2.69
N ASP A 168 -1.23 6.33 1.70
CA ASP A 168 -1.51 5.38 0.62
C ASP A 168 -1.09 3.94 0.99
N GLN A 169 -1.97 2.98 0.75
CA GLN A 169 -1.83 1.57 1.11
C GLN A 169 -2.46 0.68 0.04
N PHE A 170 -1.91 -0.52 -0.14
CA PHE A 170 -2.51 -1.58 -0.92
C PHE A 170 -2.35 -2.95 -0.27
N SER A 171 -3.26 -3.85 -0.60
CA SER A 171 -3.30 -5.22 -0.11
C SER A 171 -3.05 -6.19 -1.25
N LEU A 172 -2.19 -7.17 -0.98
CA LEU A 172 -1.91 -8.31 -1.84
C LEU A 172 -2.52 -9.57 -1.23
N SER A 173 -3.14 -10.41 -2.05
CA SER A 173 -3.78 -11.67 -1.65
C SER A 173 -3.53 -12.79 -2.64
#